data_AF-A0A8J7C185-F1
#
_entry.id   AF-A0A8J7C185-F1
#
_cell.length_a   1.000
_cell.length_b   1.000
_cell.length_c   1.000
_cell.angle_alpha   90.00
_cell.angle_beta   90.00
_cell.angle_gamma   90.00
#
_symmetry.space_group_name_H-M   'P 1'
#
loop_
_entity.id
_entity.type
_entity.pdbx_description
1 polymer ?
#
loop_
_entity_poly.entity_id
_entity_poly.type
_entity_poly.pdbx_seq_one_letter_code
_entity_poly.pdbx_strand_id
1 'polypeptide(L)' 'MQVNTLSYLDNTGDDPAVRARLVVGDNDFHSVTEQVCGVVERPQPRIWWVVFAISSSLTL' A
#
# COMPACT_ATOMS: atom_id res chain seq x y z
N MET A 1 -8.46 -13.92 21.57
CA MET A 1 -7.05 -13.45 21.60
C MET A 1 -6.93 -12.34 20.58
N GLN A 2 -6.76 -11.10 21.03
CA GLN A 2 -6.63 -9.94 20.13
C GLN A 2 -5.18 -9.93 19.62
N VAL A 3 -4.97 -10.45 18.41
CA VAL A 3 -3.69 -10.30 17.71
C VAL A 3 -3.49 -8.81 17.47
N ASN A 4 -2.38 -8.26 17.95
CA ASN A 4 -2.05 -6.86 17.79
C ASN A 4 -1.72 -6.63 16.30
N THR A 5 -2.68 -6.20 15.50
CA THR A 5 -2.60 -6.17 14.02
C THR A 5 -1.40 -5.40 13.47
N LEU A 6 -0.86 -4.47 14.24
CA LEU A 6 0.34 -3.70 13.89
C LEU A 6 1.62 -4.53 13.91
N SER A 7 1.74 -5.57 14.75
CA SER A 7 2.96 -6.40 14.81
C SER A 7 3.17 -7.23 13.56
N TYR A 8 2.12 -7.48 12.79
CA TYR A 8 2.17 -8.22 11.54
C TYR A 8 2.71 -7.38 10.36
N LEU A 9 2.69 -6.05 10.47
CA LEU A 9 3.27 -5.14 9.48
C LEU A 9 4.73 -4.77 9.77
N ASP A 10 5.21 -5.09 10.97
CA ASP A 10 6.54 -4.71 11.45
C ASP A 10 7.56 -5.82 11.17
N ASN A 11 8.36 -5.63 10.14
CA ASN A 11 9.43 -6.57 9.76
C ASN A 11 10.76 -6.31 10.48
N THR A 12 10.81 -5.41 11.48
CA THR A 12 12.05 -5.06 12.19
C THR A 12 12.67 -6.27 12.91
N GLY A 13 11.84 -7.22 13.34
CA GLY A 13 12.26 -8.43 14.06
C GLY A 13 12.35 -9.70 13.21
N ASP A 14 12.16 -9.61 11.88
CA ASP A 14 12.16 -10.79 11.02
C ASP A 14 13.54 -11.46 10.95
N ASP A 15 13.57 -12.77 11.09
CA ASP A 15 14.80 -13.57 10.95
C ASP A 15 15.25 -13.62 9.48
N PRO A 16 16.44 -13.08 9.13
CA PRO A 16 16.93 -13.08 7.76
C PRO A 16 17.30 -14.48 7.23
N ALA A 17 17.42 -15.49 8.09
CA ALA A 17 17.68 -16.87 7.68
C ALA A 17 16.42 -17.57 7.12
N VAL A 18 15.23 -17.00 7.31
CA VAL A 18 13.95 -17.56 6.89
C VAL A 18 13.32 -16.69 5.79
N ARG A 19 12.55 -17.32 4.89
CA ARG A 19 11.80 -16.58 3.87
C ARG A 19 10.65 -15.81 4.52
N ALA A 20 10.71 -14.49 4.43
CA ALA A 20 9.62 -13.62 4.87
C ALA A 20 8.38 -13.76 3.97
N ARG A 21 7.21 -13.55 4.58
CA ARG A 21 5.95 -13.42 3.85
C ARG A 21 5.87 -12.00 3.27
N LEU A 22 5.74 -11.87 1.95
CA LEU A 22 5.71 -10.57 1.28
C LEU A 22 4.30 -9.99 1.08
N VAL A 23 3.29 -10.86 1.01
CA VAL A 23 1.89 -10.43 0.89
C VAL A 23 1.28 -10.42 2.27
N VAL A 24 0.95 -9.20 2.70
CA VAL A 24 0.35 -8.96 4.00
C VAL A 24 -1.17 -8.87 3.86
N GLY A 25 -1.89 -9.46 4.81
CA GLY A 25 -3.35 -9.56 4.80
C GLY A 25 -3.85 -10.75 4.00
N ASP A 26 -5.11 -11.10 4.22
CA ASP A 26 -5.78 -12.20 3.53
C ASP A 26 -6.25 -11.74 2.14
N ASN A 27 -5.31 -11.72 1.20
CA ASN A 27 -5.57 -11.33 -0.18
C ASN A 27 -5.65 -12.56 -1.11
N ASP A 28 -6.65 -12.58 -1.98
CA ASP A 28 -6.78 -13.54 -3.08
C ASP A 28 -6.54 -12.85 -4.43
N PHE A 29 -6.62 -13.60 -5.53
CA PHE A 29 -6.40 -13.03 -6.86
C PHE A 29 -7.40 -11.92 -7.22
N HIS A 30 -8.64 -12.03 -6.75
CA HIS A 30 -9.67 -11.03 -7.01
C HIS A 30 -9.41 -9.75 -6.21
N SER A 31 -9.10 -9.86 -4.92
CA SER A 31 -8.85 -8.72 -4.04
C SER A 31 -7.63 -7.91 -4.48
N VAL A 32 -6.59 -8.57 -5.00
CA VAL A 32 -5.41 -7.89 -5.55
C VAL A 32 -5.78 -7.08 -6.79
N THR A 33 -6.58 -7.63 -7.70
CA THR A 33 -7.05 -6.91 -8.89
C THR A 33 -7.87 -5.68 -8.51
N GLU A 34 -8.84 -5.83 -7.60
CA GLU A 34 -9.68 -4.72 -7.14
C GLU A 34 -8.87 -3.60 -6.46
N GLN A 35 -7.84 -3.96 -5.69
CA GLN A 35 -6.98 -2.98 -5.04
C GLN A 35 -6.09 -2.22 -6.03
N VAL A 36 -5.46 -2.92 -6.98
CA VAL A 36 -4.55 -2.30 -7.96
C VAL A 36 -5.32 -1.49 -9.00
N CYS A 37 -6.31 -2.10 -9.66
CA CYS A 37 -7.09 -1.42 -10.70
C CYS A 37 -7.92 -0.27 -10.10
N GLY A 38 -8.42 -0.44 -8.88
CA GLY A 38 -9.20 0.57 -8.18
C GLY A 38 -8.49 1.91 -7.92
N VAL A 39 -7.15 1.96 -8.01
CA VAL A 39 -6.40 3.23 -7.96
C VAL A 39 -6.63 4.07 -9.22
N VAL A 40 -6.71 3.43 -10.39
CA VAL A 40 -6.86 4.12 -11.68
C VAL A 40 -8.32 4.34 -12.04
N GLU A 41 -9.18 3.36 -11.74
CA GLU A 41 -10.59 3.37 -12.13
C GLU A 41 -11.45 4.38 -11.35
N ARG A 42 -11.02 4.74 -10.14
CA ARG A 42 -11.76 5.68 -9.28
C ARG A 42 -11.29 7.12 -9.51
N PRO A 43 -12.15 8.13 -9.26
CA PRO A 43 -11.75 9.52 -9.30
C PRO A 43 -10.65 9.81 -8.28
N GLN A 44 -9.61 10.52 -8.72
CA GLN A 44 -8.47 10.84 -7.85
C GLN A 44 -8.87 11.81 -6.73
N PRO A 45 -8.38 11.58 -5.50
CA PRO A 45 -8.68 12.46 -4.38
C PRO A 45 -8.15 13.86 -4.68
N ARG A 46 -8.88 14.90 -4.23
CA ARG A 46 -8.54 16.31 -4.52
C ARG A 46 -7.10 16.66 -4.18
N ILE A 47 -6.55 16.07 -3.12
CA ILE A 47 -5.17 16.30 -2.68
C ILE A 47 -4.12 15.87 -3.72
N TRP A 48 -4.42 14.85 -4.53
CA TRP A 48 -3.51 14.38 -5.58
C TRP A 48 -3.24 15.51 -6.60
N TRP A 49 -4.27 16.25 -7.00
CA TRP A 49 -4.14 17.39 -7.91
C TRP A 49 -3.38 18.57 -7.30
N VAL A 50 -3.55 18.83 -5.99
CA VAL A 50 -2.79 19.86 -5.28
C VAL A 50 -1.30 19.55 -5.28
N VAL A 51 -0.94 18.31 -4.90
CA VAL A 51 0.45 17.86 -4.89
C VAL A 51 1.04 17.86 -6.30
N PHE A 52 0.29 17.38 -7.29
CA PHE A 52 0.72 17.39 -8.69
C PHE A 52 1.00 18.81 -9.21
N ALA A 53 0.13 19.78 -8.90
CA ALA A 53 0.30 21.17 -9.31
C ALA A 53 1.55 21.80 -8.68
N ILE A 54 1.79 21.56 -7.38
CA ILE A 54 2.99 22.04 -6.69
C ILE A 54 4.24 21.45 -7.31
N SER A 55 4.31 20.12 -7.46
CA SER A 55 5.47 19.44 -8.07
C SER A 55 5.74 19.93 -9.50
N SER A 56 4.69 20.10 -10.30
CA SER A 56 4.80 20.62 -11.66
C SER A 56 5.32 22.06 -11.69
N SER A 57 4.87 22.92 -10.76
CA SER A 57 5.32 24.31 -10.66
C SER A 57 6.79 24.47 -10.24
N LEU A 58 7.35 23.49 -9.54
CA LEU A 58 8.78 23.47 -9.20
C LEU A 58 9.64 22.91 -10.34
N THR A 59 9.03 22.20 -11.29
CA THR A 59 9.73 21.54 -12.40
C THR A 59 9.81 22.43 -13.64
N LEU A 60 8.73 23.17 -13.94
CA LEU A 60 8.62 24.12 -15.06
C LEU A 60 9.27 25.46 -14.74
#